data_AF-A0AAD4NI53-F1
#
_entry.id   AF-A0AAD4NI53-F1
#
_cell.length_a   1.000
_cell.length_b   1.000
_cell.length_c   1.000
_cell.angle_alpha   90.00
_cell.angle_beta   90.00
_cell.angle_gamma   90.00
#
_symmetry.space_group_name_H-M   'P 1'
#
loop_
_entity.id
_entity.type
_entity.pdbx_description
1 polymer ?
#
loop_
_entity_poly.entity_id
_entity_poly.type
_entity_poly.pdbx_seq_one_letter_code
_entity_poly.pdbx_strand_id
1 'polypeptide(L)'
;MAECTQVSASEMERREKHIRGYQRPVQLVDPFSWPLPFKTAGTMGLTAFGMTYLYQMWMRKPWYFAFYARGALVVGCTGLGYLLGKLREHHYRTRDAVIEHYMDLHPHDFDRVRDAYGRPYSDVLLSWRPVRADYTRHGKHKDYYE
;
A
#
# COMPACT_ATOMS: atom_id res chain seq x y z
N MET A 1 22.00 -9.44 -22.12
CA MET A 1 20.65 -8.85 -22.15
C MET A 1 20.62 -7.80 -23.25
N ALA A 2 19.57 -7.75 -24.06
CA ALA A 2 19.45 -6.70 -25.07
C ALA A 2 19.25 -5.34 -24.40
N GLU A 3 19.82 -4.28 -24.97
CA GLU A 3 19.73 -2.90 -24.45
C GLU A 3 18.26 -2.47 -24.25
N CYS A 4 17.34 -2.97 -25.09
CA CYS A 4 15.90 -2.69 -24.99
C CYS A 4 15.21 -3.25 -23.72
N THR A 5 15.83 -4.20 -23.03
CA THR A 5 15.28 -4.81 -21.80
C THR A 5 15.81 -4.18 -20.52
N GLN A 6 16.84 -3.34 -20.62
CA GLN A 6 17.45 -2.68 -19.47
C GLN A 6 16.74 -1.35 -19.21
N VAL A 7 16.24 -1.18 -18.00
CA VAL A 7 15.68 0.11 -17.55
C VAL A 7 16.85 1.06 -17.30
N SER A 8 16.80 2.27 -17.83
CA SER A 8 17.85 3.26 -17.59
C SER A 8 17.95 3.62 -16.11
N ALA A 9 19.15 3.94 -15.63
CA ALA A 9 19.37 4.31 -14.23
C ALA A 9 18.47 5.49 -13.78
N SER A 10 18.26 6.47 -14.65
CA SER A 10 17.36 7.61 -14.40
C SER A 10 15.90 7.18 -14.25
N GLU A 11 15.44 6.17 -14.99
CA GLU A 11 14.08 5.66 -14.90
C GLU A 11 13.89 4.78 -13.66
N MET A 12 14.92 4.04 -13.25
CA MET A 12 14.92 3.35 -11.95
C MET A 12 14.82 4.34 -10.80
N GLU A 13 15.65 5.39 -10.79
CA GLU A 13 15.61 6.42 -9.74
C GLU A 13 14.24 7.12 -9.69
N ARG A 14 13.63 7.40 -10.85
CA ARG A 14 12.26 7.95 -10.92
C ARG A 14 11.23 7.01 -10.27
N ARG A 15 11.34 5.70 -10.51
CA ARG A 15 10.44 4.69 -9.93
C ARG A 15 10.64 4.55 -8.43
N GLU A 16 11.88 4.45 -7.99
CA GLU A 16 12.21 4.40 -6.56
C GLU A 16 11.69 5.64 -5.84
N LYS A 17 11.83 6.82 -6.46
CA LYS A 17 11.27 8.09 -5.95
C LYS A 17 9.76 8.07 -5.77
N HIS A 18 9.06 7.31 -6.60
CA HIS A 18 7.61 7.18 -6.53
C HIS A 18 7.15 6.10 -5.55
N ILE A 19 7.95 5.03 -5.39
CA ILE A 19 7.62 3.87 -4.56
C ILE A 19 7.96 4.12 -3.09
N ARG A 20 9.13 4.73 -2.79
CA ARG A 20 9.54 5.00 -1.42
C ARG A 20 8.63 6.04 -0.79
N GLY A 21 8.06 5.71 0.36
CA GLY A 21 7.24 6.64 1.13
C GLY A 21 8.02 7.92 1.47
N TYR A 22 7.31 9.03 1.68
CA TYR A 22 7.86 10.35 2.04
C TYR A 22 8.62 11.11 0.94
N GLN A 23 8.86 10.50 -0.22
CA GLN A 23 9.48 11.21 -1.35
C GLN A 23 8.45 11.92 -2.26
N ARG A 24 7.17 11.52 -2.18
CA ARG A 24 6.06 12.21 -2.85
C ARG A 24 5.65 13.47 -2.06
N PRO A 25 5.37 14.61 -2.73
CA PRO A 25 4.82 15.78 -2.05
C PRO A 25 3.46 15.46 -1.43
N VAL A 26 3.26 15.93 -0.20
CA VAL A 26 1.98 15.75 0.51
C VAL A 26 0.92 16.63 -0.15
N GLN A 27 -0.12 15.99 -0.68
CA GLN A 27 -1.27 16.66 -1.27
C GLN A 27 -2.45 16.53 -0.31
N LEU A 28 -3.00 17.66 0.14
CA LEU A 28 -4.12 17.66 1.09
C LEU A 28 -5.37 16.93 0.56
N VAL A 29 -5.60 16.96 -0.75
CA VAL A 29 -6.80 16.35 -1.37
C VAL A 29 -6.63 14.84 -1.57
N ASP A 30 -5.39 14.34 -1.66
CA ASP A 30 -5.12 12.91 -1.89
C ASP A 30 -4.66 12.24 -0.59
N PRO A 31 -5.52 11.48 0.10
CA PRO A 31 -5.17 10.79 1.34
C PRO A 31 -4.05 9.77 1.15
N PHE A 32 -3.85 9.25 -0.06
CA PHE A 32 -2.78 8.28 -0.35
C PHE A 32 -1.41 8.93 -0.36
N SER A 33 -1.32 10.23 -0.62
CA SER A 33 -0.08 11.00 -0.53
C SER A 33 0.37 11.26 0.90
N TRP A 34 -0.51 11.09 1.89
CA TRP A 34 -0.21 11.44 3.27
C TRP A 34 0.78 10.47 3.91
N PRO A 35 1.64 10.95 4.82
CA PRO A 35 2.49 10.10 5.64
C PRO A 35 1.65 9.21 6.55
N LEU A 36 2.22 8.06 6.96
CA LEU A 36 1.48 7.03 7.68
C LEU A 36 0.84 7.53 9.00
N PRO A 37 1.51 8.36 9.83
CA PRO A 37 0.90 8.91 11.04
C PRO A 37 -0.35 9.75 10.80
N PHE A 38 -0.39 10.49 9.70
CA PHE A 38 -1.53 11.32 9.35
C PHE A 38 -2.69 10.48 8.83
N LYS A 39 -2.39 9.40 8.08
CA LYS A 39 -3.40 8.43 7.66
C LYS A 39 -4.07 7.77 8.86
N THR A 40 -3.30 7.28 9.82
CA THR A 40 -3.86 6.62 11.02
C THR A 40 -4.59 7.60 11.93
N ALA A 41 -4.11 8.84 12.05
CA ALA A 41 -4.83 9.89 12.76
C ALA A 41 -6.17 10.21 12.08
N GLY A 42 -6.17 10.38 10.75
CA GLY A 42 -7.37 10.67 9.97
C GLY A 42 -8.40 9.55 10.04
N THR A 43 -7.98 8.28 9.91
CA THR A 43 -8.91 7.15 10.03
C THR A 43 -9.49 7.04 11.44
N MET A 44 -8.68 7.16 12.49
CA MET A 44 -9.16 7.14 13.87
C MET A 44 -10.08 8.31 14.20
N GLY A 45 -9.77 9.51 13.72
CA GLY A 45 -10.62 10.68 13.90
C GLY A 45 -11.99 10.52 13.22
N LEU A 46 -12.02 10.02 11.98
CA LEU A 46 -13.27 9.75 11.26
C LEU A 46 -14.09 8.63 11.92
N THR A 47 -13.44 7.55 12.36
CA THR A 47 -14.12 6.47 13.09
C THR A 47 -14.68 6.96 14.41
N ALA A 48 -13.92 7.74 15.19
CA ALA A 48 -14.38 8.32 16.45
C ALA A 48 -15.57 9.26 16.23
N PHE A 49 -15.48 10.15 15.24
CA PHE A 49 -16.58 11.05 14.89
C PHE A 49 -17.83 10.27 14.47
N GLY A 50 -17.70 9.31 13.54
CA GLY A 50 -18.79 8.46 13.10
C GLY A 50 -19.43 7.67 14.25
N MET A 51 -18.62 7.12 15.16
CA MET A 51 -19.11 6.38 16.32
C MET A 51 -19.88 7.29 17.29
N THR A 52 -19.38 8.50 17.56
CA THR A 52 -20.11 9.46 18.41
C THR A 52 -21.42 9.90 17.79
N TYR A 53 -21.48 10.03 16.46
CA TYR A 53 -22.71 10.35 15.73
C TYR A 53 -23.73 9.21 15.81
N LEU A 54 -23.30 7.97 15.55
CA LEU A 54 -24.15 6.78 15.63
C LEU A 54 -24.67 6.55 17.05
N TYR A 55 -23.84 6.75 18.07
CA TYR A 55 -24.25 6.66 19.47
C TYR A 55 -25.36 7.65 19.81
N GLN A 56 -25.29 8.88 19.29
CA GLN A 56 -26.31 9.91 19.51
C GLN A 56 -27.62 9.55 18.81
N MET A 57 -27.53 9.06 17.57
CA MET A 57 -28.69 8.56 16.83
C MET A 57 -29.38 7.41 17.58
N TRP A 58 -28.59 6.48 18.12
CA TRP A 58 -29.09 5.38 18.96
C TRP A 58 -29.79 5.87 20.23
N MET A 59 -29.17 6.83 20.93
CA MET A 59 -29.72 7.41 22.16
C MET A 59 -30.82 8.45 21.91
N ARG A 60 -31.21 8.69 20.64
CA ARG A 60 -32.19 9.72 20.22
C ARG A 60 -31.88 11.11 20.78
N LYS A 61 -30.59 11.43 20.95
CA LYS A 61 -30.14 12.75 21.42
C LYS A 61 -29.84 13.66 20.23
N PRO A 62 -30.09 14.98 20.35
CA PRO A 62 -29.79 15.90 19.27
C PRO A 62 -28.28 15.97 19.02
N TRP A 63 -27.89 16.24 17.77
CA TRP A 63 -26.50 16.16 17.32
C TRP A 63 -25.53 17.07 18.09
N TYR A 64 -26.00 18.18 18.66
CA TYR A 64 -25.20 19.15 19.43
C TYR A 64 -25.04 18.79 20.92
N PHE A 65 -25.77 17.80 21.44
CA PHE A 65 -25.72 17.43 22.87
C PHE A 65 -24.32 17.00 23.30
N ALA A 66 -23.73 17.63 24.33
CA ALA A 66 -22.36 17.37 24.80
C ALA A 66 -21.27 17.58 23.72
N PHE A 67 -21.36 18.66 22.94
CA PHE A 67 -20.38 18.99 21.89
C PHE A 67 -18.93 19.02 22.39
N TYR A 68 -18.65 19.70 23.50
CA TYR A 68 -17.27 19.84 24.03
C TYR A 68 -16.66 18.50 24.47
N ALA A 69 -17.39 17.69 25.24
CA ALA A 69 -16.89 16.41 25.72
C ALA A 69 -16.63 15.43 24.56
N ARG A 70 -17.49 15.43 23.54
CA ARG A 70 -17.29 14.60 22.33
C ARG A 70 -16.17 15.12 21.45
N GLY A 71 -16.06 16.43 21.29
CA GLY A 71 -14.94 17.06 20.61
C GLY A 71 -13.61 16.66 21.24
N ALA A 72 -13.52 16.71 22.58
CA ALA A 72 -12.35 16.24 23.32
C ALA A 72 -12.06 14.75 23.09
N LEU A 73 -13.10 13.90 23.07
CA LEU A 73 -12.94 12.47 22.76
C LEU A 73 -12.39 12.24 21.35
N VAL A 74 -12.97 12.90 20.33
CA VAL A 74 -12.51 12.77 18.94
C VAL A 74 -11.07 13.26 18.79
N VAL A 75 -10.72 14.41 19.39
CA VAL A 75 -9.35 14.92 19.40
C VAL A 75 -8.40 13.95 20.10
N GLY A 76 -8.80 13.40 21.25
CA GLY A 76 -8.02 12.40 21.99
C GLY A 76 -7.77 11.13 21.15
N CYS A 77 -8.80 10.56 20.55
CA CYS A 77 -8.68 9.39 19.66
C CYS A 77 -7.82 9.68 18.43
N THR A 78 -7.94 10.87 17.84
CA THR A 78 -7.10 11.30 16.70
C THR A 78 -5.62 11.40 17.10
N GLY A 79 -5.33 11.98 18.26
CA GLY A 79 -3.98 12.06 18.82
C GLY A 79 -3.38 10.68 19.11
N LEU A 80 -4.16 9.77 19.70
CA LEU A 80 -3.76 8.36 19.87
C LEU A 80 -3.49 7.68 18.53
N GLY A 81 -4.32 7.93 17.52
CA GLY A 81 -4.12 7.43 16.16
C GLY A 81 -2.81 7.90 15.53
N TYR A 82 -2.40 9.14 15.79
CA TYR A 82 -1.11 9.66 15.34
C TYR A 82 0.07 8.93 16.01
N LEU A 83 0.00 8.72 17.32
CA LEU A 83 1.05 8.01 18.08
C LEU A 83 1.20 6.56 17.61
N LEU A 84 0.08 5.84 17.44
CA LEU A 84 0.08 4.48 16.89
C LEU A 84 0.66 4.46 15.46
N GLY A 85 0.36 5.47 14.66
CA GLY A 85 0.92 5.64 13.33
C GLY A 85 2.44 5.82 13.34
N LYS A 86 2.98 6.61 14.27
CA LYS A 86 4.43 6.81 14.44
C LYS A 86 5.13 5.50 14.85
N LEU A 87 4.53 4.72 15.75
CA LEU A 87 5.07 3.42 16.14
C LEU A 87 5.08 2.43 14.97
N ARG A 88 3.98 2.39 14.20
CA ARG A 88 3.87 1.54 13.00
C ARG A 88 4.87 1.95 11.92
N GLU A 89 5.04 3.25 11.72
CA GLU A 89 6.04 3.80 10.80
C GLU A 89 7.46 3.40 11.19
N HIS A 90 7.80 3.51 12.47
CA HIS A 90 9.10 3.07 12.98
C HIS A 90 9.34 1.59 12.67
N HIS A 91 8.37 0.73 12.97
CA HIS A 91 8.46 -0.70 12.69
C HIS A 91 8.69 -1.00 11.20
N TYR A 92 7.97 -0.32 10.29
CA TYR A 92 8.16 -0.52 8.86
C TYR A 92 9.50 -0.02 8.35
N ARG A 93 9.98 1.13 8.84
CA ARG A 93 11.33 1.61 8.51
C ARG A 93 12.40 0.63 8.96
N THR A 94 12.29 0.09 10.17
CA THR A 94 13.27 -0.91 10.66
C THR A 94 13.23 -2.19 9.84
N ARG A 95 12.02 -2.66 9.46
CA ARG A 95 11.86 -3.85 8.63
C ARG A 95 12.50 -3.63 7.25
N ASP A 96 12.17 -2.52 6.61
CA ASP A 96 12.66 -2.23 5.25
C ASP A 96 14.17 -2.01 5.24
N ALA A 97 14.74 -1.36 6.27
CA ALA A 97 16.19 -1.21 6.42
C ALA A 97 16.92 -2.55 6.61
N VAL A 98 16.34 -3.49 7.37
CA VAL A 98 16.91 -4.85 7.52
C VAL A 98 16.88 -5.60 6.20
N ILE A 99 15.78 -5.50 5.45
CA ILE A 99 15.63 -6.15 4.13
C ILE A 99 16.63 -5.57 3.14
N GLU A 100 16.72 -4.24 3.04
CA GLU A 100 17.66 -3.53 2.15
C GLU A 100 19.11 -3.95 2.48
N HIS A 101 19.47 -3.94 3.76
CA HIS A 101 20.79 -4.40 4.20
C HIS A 101 21.07 -5.88 3.86
N TYR A 102 20.08 -6.76 3.98
CA TYR A 102 20.24 -8.17 3.63
C TYR A 102 20.44 -8.35 2.12
N MET A 103 19.71 -7.61 1.30
CA MET A 103 19.84 -7.63 -0.16
C MET A 103 21.23 -7.16 -0.61
N ASP A 104 21.77 -6.12 0.03
CA ASP A 104 23.12 -5.62 -0.24
C ASP A 104 24.21 -6.63 0.14
N LEU A 105 24.01 -7.38 1.23
CA LEU A 105 24.96 -8.39 1.71
C LEU A 105 24.94 -9.67 0.87
N HIS A 106 23.76 -10.04 0.34
CA HIS A 106 23.55 -11.28 -0.42
C HIS A 106 22.99 -11.00 -1.83
N PRO A 107 23.70 -10.24 -2.69
CA PRO A 107 23.18 -9.89 -4.01
C PRO A 107 22.86 -11.13 -4.87
N HIS A 108 23.60 -12.24 -4.68
CA HIS A 108 23.41 -13.50 -5.40
C HIS A 108 22.05 -14.17 -5.14
N ASP A 109 21.42 -13.96 -3.99
CA ASP A 109 20.08 -14.50 -3.69
C ASP A 109 18.97 -13.81 -4.49
N PHE A 110 19.24 -12.59 -4.98
CA PHE A 110 18.27 -11.69 -5.62
C PHE A 110 18.49 -11.49 -7.12
N ASP A 111 19.27 -12.36 -7.78
CA ASP A 111 19.57 -12.34 -9.24
C ASP A 111 18.34 -12.60 -10.16
N ARG A 112 17.11 -12.43 -9.65
CA ARG A 112 15.81 -12.82 -10.23
C ARG A 112 15.32 -12.00 -11.42
N VAL A 113 16.22 -11.37 -12.19
CA VAL A 113 15.91 -10.99 -13.58
C VAL A 113 16.25 -12.13 -14.55
N ARG A 114 16.71 -13.25 -14.01
CA ARG A 114 16.80 -14.52 -14.70
C ARG A 114 15.65 -15.42 -14.20
N ASP A 115 15.04 -16.21 -15.09
CA ASP A 115 13.82 -17.03 -14.87
C ASP A 115 13.87 -17.91 -13.59
N ALA A 116 12.82 -18.67 -13.25
CA ALA A 116 12.79 -19.61 -12.11
C ALA A 116 14.02 -20.55 -12.02
N TYR A 117 14.74 -20.72 -13.13
CA TYR A 117 15.99 -21.49 -13.28
C TYR A 117 17.24 -20.64 -13.56
N GLY A 118 17.19 -19.31 -13.39
CA GLY A 118 18.33 -18.44 -13.64
C GLY A 118 18.70 -18.26 -15.12
N ARG A 119 17.76 -18.45 -16.05
CA ARG A 119 18.00 -18.25 -17.51
C ARG A 119 17.55 -16.86 -17.98
N PRO A 120 18.26 -16.23 -18.93
CA PRO A 120 17.76 -15.00 -19.55
C PRO A 120 16.50 -15.31 -20.37
N TYR A 121 15.54 -14.37 -20.44
CA TYR A 121 14.28 -14.56 -21.17
C TYR A 121 14.44 -14.84 -22.67
N SER A 122 15.61 -14.51 -23.26
CA SER A 122 15.97 -14.93 -24.63
C SER A 122 15.99 -16.45 -24.79
N ASP A 123 16.31 -17.17 -23.72
CA ASP A 123 16.54 -18.62 -23.72
C ASP A 123 15.30 -19.37 -23.21
N VAL A 124 14.24 -18.66 -22.83
CA VAL A 124 13.01 -19.21 -22.26
C VAL A 124 11.88 -19.08 -23.28
N LEU A 125 11.47 -20.21 -23.85
CA LEU A 125 10.29 -20.31 -24.69
C LEU A 125 9.04 -20.49 -23.83
N LEU A 126 8.38 -19.38 -23.48
CA LEU A 126 7.07 -19.41 -22.84
C LEU A 126 5.97 -19.66 -23.88
N SER A 127 4.97 -20.47 -23.53
CA SER A 127 3.82 -20.68 -24.42
C SER A 127 3.06 -19.35 -24.58
N TRP A 128 3.02 -18.82 -25.79
CA TRP A 128 2.19 -17.65 -26.09
C TRP A 128 0.73 -18.07 -26.28
N ARG A 129 -0.14 -17.59 -25.39
CA ARG A 129 -1.61 -17.74 -25.52
C ARG A 129 -2.22 -16.38 -25.83
N PRO A 130 -2.53 -16.05 -27.09
CA PRO A 130 -3.14 -14.78 -27.43
C PRO A 130 -4.54 -14.70 -26.82
N VAL A 131 -4.87 -13.53 -26.24
CA VAL A 131 -6.26 -13.21 -25.90
C VAL A 131 -6.99 -12.94 -27.21
N ARG A 132 -7.83 -13.88 -27.63
CA ARG A 132 -8.69 -13.73 -28.80
C ARG A 132 -10.03 -13.12 -28.34
N ALA A 133 -10.51 -12.10 -29.06
CA ALA A 133 -11.82 -11.48 -28.80
C ALA A 133 -12.99 -12.47 -29.00
N ASP A 134 -12.76 -13.54 -29.76
CA ASP A 134 -13.74 -14.58 -30.06
C ASP A 134 -13.80 -15.65 -28.96
N TYR A 135 -14.37 -15.28 -27.81
CA TYR A 135 -15.10 -16.23 -26.99
C TYR A 135 -16.34 -15.52 -26.43
N THR A 136 -17.38 -15.39 -27.26
CA THR A 136 -18.74 -15.39 -26.75
C THR A 136 -18.90 -16.61 -25.86
N ARG A 137 -19.13 -16.33 -24.59
CA ARG A 137 -19.24 -17.23 -23.45
C ARG A 137 -20.24 -18.37 -23.69
N HIS A 138 -19.81 -19.50 -24.24
CA HIS A 138 -20.59 -20.74 -24.23
C HIS A 138 -19.72 -21.90 -23.76
N GLY A 139 -19.82 -22.20 -22.46
CA GLY A 139 -19.17 -23.36 -21.84
C GLY A 139 -18.90 -23.10 -20.37
N LYS A 140 -19.67 -23.75 -19.49
CA LYS A 140 -19.45 -23.72 -18.04
C LYS A 140 -18.03 -24.19 -17.74
N HIS A 141 -17.20 -23.33 -17.16
CA HIS A 141 -15.88 -23.70 -16.66
C HIS A 141 -16.10 -24.63 -15.46
N LYS A 142 -15.87 -25.95 -15.64
CA LYS A 142 -15.61 -26.86 -14.53
C LYS A 142 -14.12 -26.73 -14.24
N ASP A 143 -13.79 -26.12 -13.12
CA ASP A 143 -12.42 -26.00 -12.65
C ASP A 143 -11.92 -27.40 -12.24
N TYR A 144 -10.88 -27.85 -12.93
CA TYR A 144 -10.08 -29.00 -12.56
C TYR A 144 -8.93 -28.51 -11.69
N TYR A 145 -9.01 -28.83 -10.39
CA TYR A 145 -7.85 -28.93 -9.52
C TYR A 145 -7.73 -30.40 -9.12
N GLU A 146 -6.89 -31.14 -9.84
CA GLU A 146 -6.20 -32.35 -9.39
C GLU A 146 -4.70 -32.10 -9.53
#